data_AF-J9BSQ6-F1
#
_entry.id   AF-J9BSQ6-F1
#
_cell.length_a   1.000
_cell.length_b   1.000
_cell.length_c   1.000
_cell.angle_alpha   90.00
_cell.angle_beta   90.00
_cell.angle_gamma   90.00
#
_symmetry.space_group_name_H-M   'P 1'
#
loop_
_entity.id
_entity.type
_entity.pdbx_description
1 polymer ?
#
loop_
_entity_poly.entity_id
_entity_poly.type
_entity_poly.pdbx_seq_one_letter_code
_entity_poly.pdbx_strand_id
1 'polypeptide(L)' 'MKDVKIENTCGSLRIFVDGTVIGNVSDEIGKVVTENLLINLDKAGAINLTIEN' A
#
# COMPACT_ATOMS: atom_id res chain seq x y z
N MET A 1 1.81 -13.77 -8.47
CA MET A 1 2.06 -12.40 -7.99
C MET A 1 0.71 -11.71 -7.84
N LYS A 2 0.53 -10.88 -6.81
CA LYS A 2 -0.73 -10.19 -6.54
C LYS A 2 -0.55 -8.69 -6.81
N ASP A 3 -1.59 -8.05 -7.34
CA ASP A 3 -1.57 -6.62 -7.59
C ASP A 3 -1.95 -5.89 -6.31
N VAL A 4 -1.06 -5.02 -5.85
CA VAL A 4 -1.25 -4.24 -4.63
C VAL A 4 -1.29 -2.77 -5.00
N LYS A 5 -2.30 -2.06 -4.51
CA LYS A 5 -2.44 -0.62 -4.71
C LYS A 5 -2.50 0.11 -3.38
N ILE A 6 -1.78 1.22 -3.28
CA ILE A 6 -1.94 2.21 -2.21
C ILE A 6 -2.62 3.42 -2.81
N GLU A 7 -3.68 3.91 -2.16
CA GLU A 7 -4.39 5.14 -2.53
C GLU A 7 -4.37 6.10 -1.34
N ASN A 8 -3.87 7.32 -1.53
CA ASN A 8 -3.93 8.36 -0.52
C ASN A 8 -5.31 9.04 -0.53
N THR A 9 -6.04 8.92 0.58
CA THR A 9 -7.38 9.48 0.74
C THR A 9 -7.44 10.33 2.00
N CYS A 10 -7.53 11.66 1.83
CA CYS A 10 -7.74 12.63 2.91
C CYS A 10 -6.88 12.39 4.16
N GLY A 11 -5.59 12.11 3.99
CA GLY A 11 -4.64 11.89 5.09
C GLY A 11 -4.52 10.45 5.57
N SER A 12 -5.23 9.50 4.95
CA SER A 12 -5.15 8.06 5.20
C SER A 12 -4.73 7.29 3.95
N LEU A 13 -4.01 6.18 4.12
CA LEU A 13 -3.64 5.28 3.05
C LEU A 13 -4.58 4.08 3.03
N ARG A 14 -5.28 3.89 1.91
CA ARG A 14 -6.10 2.71 1.66
C ARG A 14 -5.30 1.70 0.85
N ILE A 15 -5.31 0.45 1.30
CA ILE A 15 -4.55 -0.64 0.71
C ILE A 15 -5.51 -1.59 0.00
N PHE A 16 -5.22 -1.90 -1.26
CA PHE A 16 -5.98 -2.83 -2.08
C PHE A 16 -5.12 -4.02 -2.48
N VAL A 17 -5.74 -5.20 -2.55
CA VAL A 17 -5.17 -6.42 -3.16
C VAL A 17 -6.17 -6.92 -4.20
N ASP A 18 -5.74 -7.04 -5.45
CA ASP A 18 -6.59 -7.43 -6.60
C ASP A 18 -7.90 -6.63 -6.65
N GLY A 19 -7.82 -5.30 -6.41
CA GLY A 19 -8.98 -4.39 -6.41
C GLY A 19 -9.87 -4.45 -5.15
N THR A 20 -9.58 -5.32 -4.19
CA THR A 20 -10.33 -5.41 -2.93
C THR A 20 -9.61 -4.64 -1.82
N VAL A 21 -10.32 -3.78 -1.09
CA VAL A 21 -9.76 -3.08 0.08
C VAL A 21 -9.50 -4.08 1.20
N ILE A 22 -8.25 -4.13 1.68
CA ILE A 22 -7.85 -5.02 2.78
C ILE A 22 -7.45 -4.27 4.06
N GLY A 23 -7.22 -2.96 3.97
CA GLY A 23 -6.77 -2.17 5.10
C GLY A 23 -6.79 -0.67 4.86
N ASN A 24 -6.76 0.08 5.95
CA ASN A 24 -6.63 1.54 5.97
C ASN A 24 -5.68 1.95 7.09
N VAL A 25 -4.84 2.96 6.84
CA VAL A 25 -3.86 3.47 7.80
C VAL A 25 -3.92 4.99 7.84
N SER A 26 -4.26 5.56 9.00
CA SER A 26 -4.48 7.00 9.15
C SER A 26 -3.36 7.73 9.90
N ASP A 27 -2.59 7.03 10.73
CA ASP A 27 -1.51 7.65 11.51
C ASP A 27 -0.22 7.80 10.69
N GLU A 28 0.56 8.84 10.95
CA GLU A 28 1.74 9.17 10.15
C GLU A 28 2.82 8.08 10.18
N ILE A 29 3.05 7.48 11.34
CA ILE A 29 4.05 6.41 11.50
C ILE A 29 3.62 5.18 10.71
N GLY A 30 2.36 4.76 10.85
CA GLY A 30 1.79 3.63 10.15
C GLY A 30 1.86 3.81 8.64
N LYS A 31 1.63 5.03 8.12
CA LYS A 31 1.73 5.32 6.69
C LYS A 31 3.14 5.07 6.18
N VAL A 32 4.15 5.63 6.85
CA VAL A 32 5.57 5.45 6.49
C VAL A 32 5.99 3.97 6.56
N VAL A 33 5.57 3.25 7.60
CA VAL A 33 5.88 1.82 7.75
C VAL A 33 5.23 0.99 6.65
N THR A 34 3.97 1.29 6.33
CA THR A 34 3.20 0.59 5.28
C THR A 34 3.81 0.79 3.91
N GLU A 35 4.12 2.03 3.53
CA GLU A 35 4.76 2.33 2.25
C GLU A 35 6.12 1.62 2.13
N ASN A 36 6.98 1.75 3.14
CA ASN A 36 8.29 1.10 3.12
C ASN A 36 8.20 -0.42 3.03
N LEU A 37 7.27 -1.05 3.74
CA LEU A 37 7.05 -2.49 3.66
C LEU A 37 6.64 -2.90 2.25
N LEU A 38 5.62 -2.25 1.68
CA LEU A 38 5.09 -2.60 0.37
C LEU A 38 6.11 -2.36 -0.75
N ILE A 39 6.88 -1.27 -0.69
CA ILE A 39 7.98 -0.99 -1.64
C ILE A 39 9.06 -2.09 -1.58
N ASN A 40 9.42 -2.57 -0.39
CA ASN A 40 10.42 -3.62 -0.26
C ASN A 40 9.91 -4.98 -0.77
N LEU A 41 8.61 -5.27 -0.60
CA LEU A 41 7.99 -6.48 -1.13
C LEU A 41 7.92 -6.45 -2.68
N ASP A 42 7.66 -5.29 -3.27
CA ASP A 42 7.69 -5.09 -4.72
C ASP A 42 9.09 -5.30 -5.29
N LYS A 43 10.11 -4.68 -4.69
CA LYS A 43 11.52 -4.88 -5.06
C LYS A 43 11.99 -6.33 -4.93
N ALA A 44 11.44 -7.09 -3.99
CA ALA A 44 11.71 -8.50 -3.81
C ALA A 44 10.97 -9.40 -4.84
N GLY A 45 10.11 -8.82 -5.67
CA GLY A 45 9.27 -9.56 -6.64
C GLY A 45 8.14 -10.35 -5.99
N ALA A 46 7.72 -10.00 -4.76
CA ALA A 46 6.64 -10.69 -4.07
C ALA A 46 5.25 -10.22 -4.52
N ILE A 47 5.14 -8.93 -4.86
CA ILE A 47 3.91 -8.26 -5.28
C ILE A 47 4.20 -7.35 -6.49
N ASN A 48 3.14 -6.83 -7.10
CA ASN A 48 3.21 -5.76 -8.09
C ASN A 48 2.55 -4.51 -7.49
N LEU A 49 3.35 -3.54 -7.06
CA LEU A 49 2.88 -2.36 -6.34
C LEU A 49 2.58 -1.17 -7.26
N THR A 50 1.41 -0.57 -7.08
CA THR A 50 1.04 0.75 -7.63
C THR A 50 0.76 1.72 -6.49
N ILE A 51 1.28 2.95 -6.59
CA ILE A 51 1.04 4.02 -5.62
C ILE A 51 0.31 5.16 -6.32
N GLU A 52 -0.89 5.50 -5.83
CA GLU A 52 -1.71 6.62 -6.28
C GLU A 52 -1.78 7.70 -5.19
N ASN A 53 -1.47 8.94 -5.57
CA ASN A 53 -1.46 10.12 -4.69
C ASN A 53 -2.77 10.90 -4.77
#